data_AF-A0A9X1KF54-F1
#
_entry.id   AF-A0A9X1KF54-F1
#
_cell.length_a   1.000
_cell.length_b   1.000
_cell.length_c   1.000
_cell.angle_alpha   90.00
_cell.angle_beta   90.00
_cell.angle_gamma   90.00
#
_symmetry.space_group_name_H-M   'P 1'
#
loop_
_entity.id
_entity.type
_entity.pdbx_description
1 polymer ?
#
loop_
_entity_poly.entity_id
_entity_poly.type
_entity_poly.pdbx_seq_one_letter_code
_entity_poly.pdbx_strand_id
1 'polypeptide(L)'
;MGYLLDTNIVSASLKQNVKINLKLQEVSSLKIEIAISGITYYEIQRGLLRSNATKKLAWFQEFCQDYPILFLDDLRIFQKASEIHADLTNRGKIIQDADILIAATAIIHNLILVSPDSDLTRVKDLQLENWLIS
;
A
#
# COMPACT_ATOMS: atom_id res chain seq x y z
N MET A 1 3.23 -10.50 -12.12
CA MET A 1 3.70 -10.11 -10.77
C MET A 1 3.65 -8.59 -10.75
N GLY A 2 3.02 -7.99 -9.75
CA GLY A 2 2.93 -6.54 -9.59
C GLY A 2 2.97 -6.17 -8.13
N TYR A 3 3.09 -4.88 -7.84
CA TYR A 3 3.28 -4.36 -6.49
C TYR A 3 2.11 -3.45 -6.08
N LEU A 4 1.65 -3.58 -4.85
CA LEU A 4 0.78 -2.62 -4.19
C LEU A 4 1.61 -1.87 -3.14
N LEU A 5 1.72 -0.55 -3.25
CA LEU A 5 2.47 0.23 -2.28
C LEU A 5 1.58 0.65 -1.11
N ASP A 6 2.04 0.41 0.10
CA ASP A 6 1.41 0.90 1.32
C ASP A 6 1.71 2.40 1.57
N THR A 7 0.92 3.03 2.44
CA THR A 7 1.01 4.43 2.88
C THR A 7 2.42 4.81 3.33
N ASN A 8 3.11 3.93 4.05
CA ASN A 8 4.48 4.21 4.48
C ASN A 8 5.45 4.36 3.31
N ILE A 9 5.30 3.55 2.26
CA ILE A 9 6.18 3.58 1.08
C ILE A 9 5.89 4.83 0.24
N VAL A 10 4.61 5.14 -0.01
CA VAL A 10 4.22 6.36 -0.74
C VAL A 10 4.71 7.61 -0.01
N SER A 11 4.51 7.68 1.32
CA SER A 11 5.03 8.78 2.15
C SER A 11 6.55 8.90 2.07
N ALA A 12 7.29 7.78 2.04
CA ALA A 12 8.74 7.79 1.90
C ALA A 12 9.19 8.33 0.52
N SER A 13 8.51 7.95 -0.57
CA SER A 13 8.77 8.50 -1.90
C SER A 13 8.53 10.01 -1.95
N LEU A 14 7.42 10.51 -1.40
CA LEU A 14 7.12 11.94 -1.31
C LEU A 14 8.09 12.73 -0.40
N LYS A 15 8.83 12.04 0.47
CA LYS A 15 9.93 12.59 1.27
C LYS A 15 11.29 12.50 0.54
N GLN A 16 11.29 12.14 -0.74
CA GLN A 16 12.49 11.99 -1.57
C GLN A 16 13.47 10.94 -1.01
N ASN A 17 12.94 9.85 -0.45
CA ASN A 17 13.78 8.74 -0.02
C ASN A 17 14.44 8.09 -1.25
N VAL A 18 15.77 8.22 -1.33
CA VAL A 18 16.57 7.75 -2.48
C VAL A 18 16.37 6.27 -2.74
N LYS A 19 16.33 5.44 -1.70
CA LYS A 19 16.21 3.98 -1.84
C LYS A 19 14.86 3.59 -2.45
N ILE A 20 13.76 4.16 -1.95
CA ILE A 20 12.43 3.92 -2.49
C ILE A 20 12.33 4.42 -3.94
N ASN A 21 12.84 5.62 -4.23
CA ASN A 21 12.77 6.17 -5.58
C ASN A 21 13.59 5.35 -6.59
N LEU A 22 14.77 4.84 -6.20
CA LEU A 22 15.53 3.91 -7.04
C LEU A 22 14.78 2.61 -7.29
N LYS A 23 14.12 2.05 -6.26
CA LYS A 23 13.35 0.81 -6.40
C LYS A 23 12.13 1.00 -7.31
N LEU A 24 11.42 2.12 -7.18
CA LEU A 24 10.32 2.49 -8.08
C LEU A 24 10.80 2.60 -9.54
N GLN A 25 11.95 3.23 -9.77
CA GLN A 25 12.56 3.34 -11.11
C GLN A 25 12.97 1.97 -11.66
N GLU A 26 13.62 1.13 -10.86
CA GLU A 26 14.03 -0.22 -11.24
C GLU A 26 12.81 -1.05 -11.66
N VAL A 27 11.79 -1.13 -10.82
CA VAL A 27 10.57 -1.92 -11.07
C VAL A 27 9.80 -1.38 -12.28
N SER A 28 9.69 -0.06 -12.41
CA SER A 28 9.07 0.58 -13.58
C SER A 28 9.83 0.29 -14.88
N SER A 29 11.17 0.27 -14.84
CA SER A 29 12.00 -0.04 -16.02
C SER A 29 11.82 -1.46 -16.53
N LEU A 30 11.49 -2.39 -15.62
CA LEU A 30 11.14 -3.78 -15.93
C LEU A 30 9.70 -3.94 -16.42
N LYS A 31 8.93 -2.86 -16.51
CA LYS A 31 7.50 -2.85 -16.88
C LYS A 31 6.65 -3.71 -15.95
N ILE A 32 7.06 -3.83 -14.69
CA ILE A 32 6.28 -4.47 -13.65
C ILE A 32 5.22 -3.47 -13.16
N GLU A 33 3.99 -3.93 -13.02
CA GLU A 33 2.88 -3.10 -12.55
C GLU A 33 3.10 -2.66 -11.10
N ILE A 34 2.85 -1.38 -10.82
CA ILE A 34 2.89 -0.78 -9.49
C ILE A 34 1.59 0.00 -9.31
N ALA A 35 0.90 -0.22 -8.20
CA ALA A 35 -0.36 0.45 -7.88
C ALA A 35 -0.39 0.90 -6.42
N ILE A 36 -1.38 1.70 -6.06
CA ILE A 36 -1.74 2.01 -4.66
C ILE A 36 -3.20 1.68 -4.39
N SER A 37 -3.53 1.34 -3.14
CA SER A 37 -4.94 1.17 -2.74
C SER A 37 -5.62 2.54 -2.61
N GLY A 38 -6.93 2.59 -2.84
CA GLY A 38 -7.77 3.75 -2.49
C GLY A 38 -7.69 4.13 -1.00
N ILE A 39 -7.40 3.17 -0.12
CA ILE A 39 -7.15 3.44 1.30
C ILE A 39 -5.84 4.21 1.48
N THR A 40 -4.76 3.75 0.85
CA THR A 40 -3.46 4.46 0.84
C THR A 40 -3.59 5.86 0.28
N TYR A 41 -4.34 6.03 -0.82
CA TYR A 41 -4.64 7.34 -1.38
C TYR A 41 -5.31 8.26 -0.35
N TYR A 42 -6.37 7.77 0.31
CA TYR A 42 -7.09 8.52 1.34
C TYR A 42 -6.17 8.94 2.49
N GLU A 43 -5.31 8.05 2.99
CA GLU A 43 -4.42 8.34 4.10
C GLU A 43 -3.36 9.39 3.76
N ILE A 44 -2.72 9.28 2.60
CA ILE A 44 -1.75 10.25 2.12
C ILE A 44 -2.42 11.62 1.92
N GLN A 45 -3.51 11.66 1.16
CA GLN A 45 -4.26 12.88 0.89
C GLN A 45 -4.68 13.58 2.19
N ARG A 46 -5.27 12.83 3.13
CA ARG A 46 -5.66 13.34 4.45
C ARG A 46 -4.49 13.91 5.22
N GLY A 47 -3.35 13.22 5.24
CA GLY A 47 -2.13 13.66 5.94
C GLY A 47 -1.54 14.95 5.35
N LEU A 48 -1.51 15.06 4.02
CA LEU A 48 -1.01 16.24 3.31
C LEU A 48 -1.92 17.45 3.51
N LEU A 49 -3.24 17.26 3.46
CA LEU A 49 -4.21 18.32 3.75
C LEU A 49 -4.10 18.80 5.20
N ARG A 50 -4.01 17.88 6.17
CA ARG A 50 -3.87 18.22 7.59
C ARG A 50 -2.61 19.06 7.88
N SER A 51 -1.53 18.80 7.16
CA SER A 51 -0.25 19.50 7.33
C SER A 51 -0.09 20.73 6.43
N ASN A 52 -1.11 21.07 5.63
CA ASN A 52 -1.08 22.15 4.63
C ASN A 52 0.14 22.05 3.68
N ALA A 53 0.55 20.83 3.33
CA ALA A 53 1.76 20.55 2.57
C ALA A 53 1.53 20.68 1.06
N THR A 54 1.20 21.88 0.58
CA THR A 54 0.79 22.17 -0.80
C THR A 54 1.75 21.63 -1.86
N LYS A 55 3.07 21.77 -1.66
CA LYS A 55 4.08 21.23 -2.59
C LYS A 55 4.03 19.70 -2.70
N LYS A 56 3.89 18.99 -1.58
CA LYS A 56 3.80 17.53 -1.56
C LYS A 56 2.47 17.03 -2.10
N LEU A 57 1.41 17.84 -1.98
CA LEU A 57 0.12 17.55 -2.58
C LEU A 57 0.22 17.51 -4.12
N ALA A 58 0.90 18.49 -4.73
CA ALA A 58 1.17 18.49 -6.17
C ALA A 58 1.99 17.26 -6.60
N TRP A 59 3.06 16.93 -5.86
CA TRP A 59 3.84 15.72 -6.12
C TRP A 59 3.03 14.43 -5.96
N PHE A 60 2.11 14.38 -5.01
CA PHE A 60 1.26 13.22 -4.83
C PHE A 60 0.24 13.08 -5.98
N GLN A 61 -0.26 14.21 -6.52
CA GLN A 61 -1.11 14.19 -7.71
C GLN A 61 -0.35 13.67 -8.93
N GLU A 62 0.90 14.09 -9.14
CA GLU A 62 1.79 13.55 -10.19
C GLU A 62 2.03 12.04 -9.98
N PHE A 63 2.34 11.64 -8.74
CA PHE A 63 2.51 10.22 -8.39
C PHE A 63 1.29 9.36 -8.77
N CYS A 64 0.08 9.87 -8.55
CA CYS A 64 -1.16 9.17 -8.90
C CYS A 64 -1.46 9.15 -10.42
N GLN A 65 -0.75 9.94 -11.23
CA GLN A 65 -0.82 9.82 -12.69
C GLN A 65 0.06 8.68 -13.20
N ASP A 66 1.18 8.41 -12.51
CA ASP A 66 2.12 7.35 -12.87
C ASP A 66 1.66 5.97 -12.39
N TYR A 67 1.01 5.90 -11.22
CA TYR A 67 0.61 4.65 -10.58
C TYR A 67 -0.91 4.56 -10.41
N PRO A 68 -1.58 3.53 -10.99
CA PRO A 68 -3.02 3.35 -10.86
C PRO A 68 -3.45 3.19 -9.40
N ILE A 69 -4.66 3.68 -9.13
CA ILE A 69 -5.32 3.53 -7.83
C ILE A 69 -6.31 2.37 -7.93
N LEU A 70 -6.12 1.34 -7.11
CA LEU A 70 -7.07 0.23 -6.97
C LEU A 70 -8.14 0.62 -5.95
N PHE A 71 -9.37 0.79 -6.43
CA PHE A 71 -10.50 1.12 -5.59
C PHE A 71 -11.03 -0.10 -4.83
N LEU A 72 -11.81 0.15 -3.78
CA LEU A 72 -12.57 -0.89 -3.09
C LEU A 72 -13.92 -1.11 -3.80
N ASP A 73 -13.88 -1.42 -5.09
CA ASP A 73 -15.06 -1.63 -5.94
C ASP A 73 -15.39 -3.10 -6.18
N ASP A 74 -14.54 -4.01 -5.68
CA ASP A 74 -14.75 -5.45 -5.71
C ASP A 74 -15.18 -5.99 -4.33
N LEU A 75 -16.36 -6.62 -4.28
CA LEU A 75 -16.89 -7.23 -3.06
C LEU A 75 -15.96 -8.28 -2.45
N ARG A 76 -15.15 -8.96 -3.28
CA ARG A 76 -14.17 -9.97 -2.83
C ARG A 76 -13.12 -9.37 -1.90
N ILE A 77 -12.79 -8.09 -2.05
CA ILE A 77 -11.84 -7.39 -1.16
C ILE A 77 -12.42 -7.33 0.25
N PHE A 78 -13.70 -6.96 0.40
CA PHE A 78 -14.36 -6.88 1.70
C PHE A 78 -14.55 -8.26 2.35
N GLN A 79 -14.88 -9.27 1.55
CA GLN A 79 -14.97 -10.67 2.00
C GLN A 79 -13.62 -11.13 2.55
N LYS A 80 -12.54 -10.92 1.77
CA LYS A 80 -11.18 -11.27 2.20
C LYS A 80 -10.73 -10.49 3.43
N ALA A 81 -11.03 -9.19 3.50
CA ALA A 81 -10.74 -8.36 4.67
C ALA A 81 -11.45 -8.88 5.93
N SER A 82 -12.72 -9.29 5.81
CA SER A 82 -13.49 -9.86 6.92
C SER A 82 -12.91 -11.19 7.41
N GLU A 83 -12.48 -12.05 6.49
CA GLU A 83 -11.78 -13.30 6.81
C GLU A 83 -10.47 -13.04 7.56
N ILE A 84 -9.66 -12.10 7.06
CA ILE A 84 -8.39 -11.70 7.69
C ILE A 84 -8.65 -11.17 9.10
N HIS A 85 -9.62 -10.27 9.27
CA HIS A 85 -9.98 -9.70 10.56
C HIS A 85 -10.40 -10.80 11.55
N ALA A 86 -11.29 -11.71 11.15
CA ALA A 86 -11.74 -12.81 12.00
C ALA A 86 -10.57 -13.73 12.43
N ASP A 87 -9.69 -14.08 11.50
CA ASP A 87 -8.51 -14.93 11.78
C ASP A 87 -7.50 -14.23 12.69
N LEU A 88 -7.24 -12.94 12.52
CA LEU A 88 -6.35 -12.17 13.41
C LEU A 88 -6.95 -12.00 14.80
N THR A 89 -8.25 -11.71 14.90
CA THR A 89 -8.98 -11.59 16.17
C THR A 89 -8.96 -12.90 16.95
N ASN A 90 -9.24 -14.02 16.30
CA ASN A 90 -9.20 -15.35 16.93
C ASN A 90 -7.80 -15.72 17.42
N ARG A 91 -6.74 -15.20 16.78
CA ARG A 91 -5.35 -15.39 17.21
C ARG A 91 -4.87 -14.35 18.22
N GLY A 92 -5.67 -13.35 18.57
CA GLY A 92 -5.29 -12.25 19.47
C GLY A 92 -4.22 -11.33 18.89
N LYS A 93 -4.15 -11.19 17.56
CA LYS A 93 -3.10 -10.46 16.82
C LYS A 93 -3.66 -9.41 15.87
N ILE A 94 -4.75 -8.74 16.27
CA ILE A 94 -5.44 -7.77 15.42
C ILE A 94 -4.51 -6.64 14.97
N ILE A 95 -4.69 -6.19 13.73
CA ILE A 95 -4.02 -5.02 13.13
C ILE A 95 -5.10 -4.01 12.72
N GLN A 96 -4.72 -2.83 12.22
CA GLN A 96 -5.70 -1.80 11.90
C GLN A 96 -6.55 -2.20 10.68
N ASP A 97 -7.82 -1.79 10.65
CA ASP A 97 -8.72 -2.13 9.54
C ASP A 97 -8.22 -1.58 8.19
N ALA A 98 -7.51 -0.43 8.19
CA ALA A 98 -6.88 0.11 6.99
C ALA A 98 -5.84 -0.87 6.42
N ASP A 99 -4.95 -1.39 7.27
CA ASP A 99 -3.93 -2.38 6.88
C ASP A 99 -4.58 -3.68 6.39
N ILE A 100 -5.66 -4.11 7.04
CA ILE A 100 -6.45 -5.29 6.60
C ILE A 100 -7.03 -5.08 5.21
N LEU A 101 -7.62 -3.92 4.93
CA LEU A 101 -8.20 -3.60 3.63
C LEU A 101 -7.13 -3.49 2.54
N ILE A 102 -5.97 -2.92 2.85
CA ILE A 102 -4.83 -2.86 1.92
C ILE A 102 -4.30 -4.27 1.64
N ALA A 103 -4.09 -5.10 2.66
CA ALA A 103 -3.65 -6.48 2.52
C ALA A 103 -4.65 -7.32 1.70
N ALA A 104 -5.94 -7.17 1.98
CA ALA A 104 -7.00 -7.84 1.21
C ALA A 104 -6.99 -7.41 -0.26
N THR A 105 -6.79 -6.11 -0.54
CA THR A 105 -6.64 -5.59 -1.90
C THR A 105 -5.47 -6.26 -2.62
N ALA A 106 -4.30 -6.34 -1.97
CA ALA A 106 -3.13 -7.02 -2.54
C ALA A 106 -3.41 -8.50 -2.87
N ILE A 107 -4.05 -9.23 -1.96
CA ILE A 107 -4.38 -10.65 -2.16
C ILE A 107 -5.37 -10.84 -3.32
N ILE A 108 -6.45 -10.06 -3.38
CA ILE A 108 -7.48 -10.20 -4.43
C ILE A 108 -6.93 -9.87 -5.82
N HIS A 109 -6.01 -8.91 -5.91
CA HIS A 109 -5.34 -8.55 -7.16
C HIS A 109 -4.08 -9.37 -7.44
N ASN A 110 -3.71 -10.33 -6.58
CA ASN A 110 -2.49 -11.13 -6.69
C ASN A 110 -1.22 -10.28 -6.82
N LEU A 111 -1.11 -9.26 -5.97
CA LEU A 111 0.01 -8.31 -5.89
C LEU A 111 0.86 -8.56 -4.64
N ILE A 112 2.12 -8.20 -4.73
CA ILE A 112 3.03 -8.14 -3.58
C ILE A 112 2.79 -6.81 -2.87
N LEU A 113 2.41 -6.86 -1.59
CA LEU A 113 2.31 -5.66 -0.77
C LEU A 113 3.71 -5.19 -0.39
N VAL A 114 4.02 -3.91 -0.64
CA VAL A 114 5.26 -3.29 -0.21
C VAL A 114 4.98 -2.46 1.02
N SER A 115 5.48 -2.88 2.18
CA SER A 115 5.34 -2.16 3.45
C SER A 115 6.49 -2.50 4.41
N PRO A 116 6.96 -1.54 5.23
CA PRO A 116 7.90 -1.83 6.30
C PRO A 116 7.22 -2.37 7.57
N ASP A 117 5.89 -2.41 7.63
CA ASP A 117 5.17 -2.90 8.80
C ASP A 117 5.24 -4.43 8.89
N SER A 118 5.93 -4.93 9.91
CA SER A 118 6.09 -6.36 10.15
C SER A 118 4.82 -7.01 10.68
N ASP A 119 3.85 -6.25 11.19
CA ASP A 119 2.57 -6.80 11.65
C ASP A 119 1.76 -7.39 10.49
N LEU A 120 1.96 -6.91 9.25
CA LEU A 120 1.35 -7.47 8.04
C LEU A 120 1.77 -8.93 7.77
N THR A 121 2.92 -9.39 8.29
CA THR A 121 3.33 -10.81 8.20
C THR A 121 2.38 -11.76 8.91
N ARG A 122 1.49 -11.23 9.78
CA ARG A 122 0.46 -12.02 10.47
C ARG A 122 -0.65 -12.44 9.51
N VAL A 123 -0.86 -11.73 8.41
CA VAL A 123 -1.89 -12.03 7.40
C VAL A 123 -1.46 -13.24 6.59
N LYS A 124 -2.29 -14.29 6.58
CA LYS A 124 -2.03 -15.51 5.80
C LYS A 124 -2.12 -15.21 4.30
N ASP A 125 -1.28 -15.89 3.52
CA ASP A 125 -1.24 -15.82 2.05
C ASP A 125 -0.86 -14.44 1.45
N LEU A 126 -0.50 -13.47 2.30
CA LEU A 126 0.00 -12.17 1.86
C LEU A 126 1.47 -12.27 1.44
N GLN A 127 1.77 -11.86 0.21
CA GLN A 127 3.15 -11.63 -0.22
C GLN A 127 3.58 -10.23 0.21
N LEU A 128 4.64 -10.14 1.02
CA LEU A 128 5.10 -8.89 1.62
C LEU A 128 6.58 -8.65 1.32
N GLU A 129 6.90 -7.45 0.84
CA GLU A 129 8.28 -6.98 0.66
C GLU A 129 8.52 -5.68 1.43
N ASN A 130 9.76 -5.50 1.92
CA ASN A 130 10.19 -4.27 2.57
C ASN A 130 11.33 -3.60 1.79
N TRP A 131 10.97 -2.64 0.95
CA TRP A 131 11.91 -1.90 0.11
C TRP A 131 12.82 -0.92 0.88
N LEU A 132 12.56 -0.66 2.18
CA LEU A 132 13.47 0.15 2.99
C LEU A 132 14.71 -0.63 3.42
N ILE A 133 14.65 -1.96 3.49
CA ILE A 133 15.77 -2.82 3.94
C ILE A 133 16.31 -3.75 2.85
N SER A 134 15.52 -4.06 1.80
CA SER A 134 15.97 -4.87 0.65
C SER A 134 16.93 -4.16 -0.28
#